data_AF-A0A7Y3DPR0-F1
#
_entry.id   AF-A0A7Y3DPR0-F1
#
_cell.length_a   1.000
_cell.length_b   1.000
_cell.length_c   1.000
_cell.angle_alpha   90.00
_cell.angle_beta   90.00
_cell.angle_gamma   90.00
#
_symmetry.space_group_name_H-M   'P 1'
#
loop_
_entity.id
_entity.type
_entity.pdbx_description
1 polymer ?
#
loop_
_entity_poly.entity_id
_entity_poly.type
_entity_poly.pdbx_seq_one_letter_code
_entity_poly.pdbx_strand_id
1 'polypeptide(L)' 'VERLVKHQMYLKYVRRHSKFAAHDGRNDCQIGDKVLIKESRPLSKTKRWRVIRIVEKAV' A
#
# COMPACT_ATOMS: atom_id res chain seq x y z
N VAL A 1 1.79 1.78 2.80
CA VAL A 1 2.86 0.80 3.07
C VAL A 1 3.84 1.38 4.06
N GLU A 2 4.06 0.69 5.16
CA GLU A 2 5.01 1.05 6.20
C GLU A 2 6.32 0.29 6.00
N ARG A 3 7.46 0.96 6.19
CA ARG A 3 8.80 0.36 6.17
C ARG A 3 9.66 0.91 7.29
N LEU A 4 10.46 0.04 7.91
CA LEU A 4 11.52 0.45 8.84
C LEU A 4 12.79 0.73 8.05
N VAL A 5 13.26 1.97 8.10
CA VAL A 5 14.47 2.40 7.38
C VAL A 5 15.46 2.97 8.39
N LYS A 6 16.73 2.61 8.24
CA LYS A 6 17.82 3.13 9.06
C LYS A 6 18.13 4.57 8.65
N HIS A 7 18.18 5.50 9.60
CA HIS A 7 18.60 6.87 9.33
C HIS A 7 20.10 6.89 8.96
N GLN A 8 20.46 7.53 7.85
CA GLN A 8 21.82 7.44 7.29
C GLN A 8 22.90 7.96 8.25
N MET A 9 22.66 9.09 8.91
CA MET A 9 23.63 9.71 9.82
C MET A 9 23.57 9.17 11.24
N TYR A 10 22.37 8.89 11.75
CA TYR A 10 22.15 8.60 13.17
C TYR A 10 21.97 7.12 13.46
N LEU A 11 21.87 6.29 12.41
CA LEU A 11 21.72 4.84 12.48
C LEU A 11 20.50 4.33 13.26
N LYS A 12 19.64 5.21 13.75
CA LYS A 12 18.34 4.91 14.37
C LYS A 12 17.35 4.41 13.31
N TYR A 13 16.58 3.36 13.64
CA TYR A 13 15.48 2.90 12.79
C TYR A 13 14.28 3.83 12.90
N VAL A 14 13.79 4.29 11.76
CA VAL A 14 12.65 5.20 11.64
C VAL A 14 11.60 4.56 10.74
N ARG A 15 10.33 4.67 11.16
CA ARG A 15 9.17 4.23 10.36
C ARG A 15 8.89 5.25 9.27
N ARG A 16 8.79 4.80 8.01
CA ARG A 16 8.37 5.62 6.87
C ARG A 16 7.09 5.06 6.26
N HIS A 17 6.17 5.94 5.94
CA HIS A 17 4.91 5.60 5.29
C HIS A 17 4.92 6.08 3.83
N SER A 18 4.53 5.21 2.91
CA SER A 18 4.27 5.56 1.52
C SER A 18 2.80 5.28 1.19
N LYS A 19 2.13 6.28 0.61
CA LYS A 19 0.75 6.19 0.15
C LYS A 19 0.75 5.79 -1.32
N PHE A 20 -0.07 4.80 -1.68
CA PHE A 20 -0.22 4.33 -3.05
C PHE A 20 -1.69 4.35 -3.42
N ALA A 21 -2.00 4.81 -4.63
CA ALA A 21 -3.34 4.75 -5.19
C ALA A 21 -3.51 3.40 -5.91
N ALA A 22 -4.30 2.51 -5.30
CA ALA A 22 -4.63 1.21 -5.86
C ALA A 22 -6.02 1.23 -6.53
N HIS A 23 -6.17 0.42 -7.57
CA HIS A 23 -7.43 0.17 -8.22
C HIS A 23 -8.05 -1.12 -7.67
N ASP A 24 -9.30 -0.97 -7.21
CA ASP A 24 -10.24 -2.03 -6.92
C ASP A 24 -11.42 -1.86 -7.88
N GLY A 25 -11.74 -2.90 -8.64
CA GLY A 25 -12.81 -2.86 -9.65
C GLY A 25 -14.18 -3.27 -9.10
N ARG A 26 -14.22 -4.05 -8.02
CA ARG A 26 -15.47 -4.54 -7.39
C ARG A 26 -15.81 -3.79 -6.11
N ASN A 27 -14.87 -2.98 -5.62
CA ASN A 27 -15.00 -2.20 -4.39
C ASN A 27 -15.23 -3.09 -3.16
N ASP A 28 -14.52 -4.22 -3.13
CA ASP A 28 -14.62 -5.24 -2.08
C ASP A 28 -13.81 -4.86 -0.82
N CYS A 29 -12.87 -3.92 -0.94
CA CYS A 29 -11.98 -3.52 0.16
C CYS A 29 -12.65 -2.49 1.09
N GLN A 30 -12.49 -2.68 2.39
CA GLN A 30 -12.96 -1.77 3.43
C GLN A 30 -11.81 -1.01 4.11
N ILE A 31 -12.15 0.04 4.84
CA ILE A 31 -11.18 0.84 5.60
C ILE A 31 -10.61 -0.03 6.73
N GLY A 32 -9.29 -0.15 6.77
CA GLY A 32 -8.58 -0.95 7.79
C GLY A 32 -8.11 -2.31 7.29
N ASP A 33 -8.57 -2.76 6.12
CA ASP A 33 -8.14 -4.02 5.53
C ASP A 33 -6.64 -3.99 5.17
N LYS A 34 -5.95 -5.11 5.44
CA LYS A 34 -4.59 -5.32 4.92
C LYS A 34 -4.69 -5.97 3.56
N VAL A 35 -4.25 -5.24 2.54
CA VAL A 35 -4.33 -5.66 1.13
C VAL A 35 -2.96 -5.86 0.51
N LEU A 36 -2.86 -6.85 -0.38
CA LEU A 36 -1.69 -7.06 -1.22
C LEU A 36 -1.94 -6.42 -2.59
N ILE A 37 -1.02 -5.53 -3.00
CA ILE A 37 -1.10 -4.78 -4.25
C ILE A 37 0.03 -5.18 -5.22
N LYS A 38 -0.25 -5.13 -6.52
CA LYS A 38 0.75 -5.32 -7.60
C LYS A 38 0.81 -4.09 -8.48
N GLU A 39 1.98 -3.86 -9.07
CA GLU A 39 2.14 -2.87 -10.13
C GLU A 39 1.30 -3.25 -11.36
N SER A 40 0.77 -2.24 -12.02
CA SER A 40 -0.09 -2.38 -13.20
C SER A 40 0.18 -1.24 -14.19
N ARG A 41 -0.36 -1.36 -15.40
CA ARG A 41 -0.40 -0.22 -16.33
C ARG A 41 -1.08 0.98 -15.67
N PRO A 42 -0.77 2.24 -16.06
CA PRO A 42 -1.48 3.40 -15.56
C PRO A 42 -2.99 3.27 -15.79
N LEU A 43 -3.78 3.29 -14.72
CA LEU A 43 -5.25 3.22 -14.78
C LEU A 43 -5.89 4.62 -14.63
N SER A 44 -5.16 5.56 -14.06
CA SER A 44 -5.52 6.98 -14.00
C SER A 44 -4.25 7.83 -13.89
N LYS A 45 -4.40 9.15 -13.67
CA LYS A 45 -3.28 10.06 -13.39
C LYS A 45 -2.38 9.56 -12.24
N THR A 46 -2.94 8.91 -11.23
CA THR A 46 -2.22 8.48 -10.02
C THR A 46 -2.30 6.98 -9.74
N LYS A 47 -3.33 6.27 -10.23
CA LYS A 47 -3.50 4.83 -9.97
C LYS A 47 -2.56 4.01 -10.86
N ARG A 48 -1.53 3.44 -10.25
CA ARG A 48 -0.54 2.53 -10.87
C ARG A 48 -0.52 1.14 -10.24
N TRP A 49 -1.32 0.92 -9.21
CA TRP A 49 -1.36 -0.31 -8.45
C TRP A 49 -2.74 -0.96 -8.58
N ARG A 50 -2.80 -2.29 -8.54
CA ARG A 50 -4.05 -3.06 -8.49
C ARG A 50 -4.06 -3.94 -7.25
N VAL A 51 -5.21 -4.05 -6.60
CA VAL A 51 -5.40 -4.98 -5.47
C VAL A 51 -5.47 -6.41 -6.01
N ILE A 52 -4.65 -7.32 -5.46
CA ILE A 52 -4.71 -8.76 -5.79
C ILE A 52 -5.63 -9.48 -4.83
N ARG A 53 -5.39 -9.31 -3.52
CA ARG A 53 -6.10 -10.03 -2.47
C ARG A 53 -6.13 -9.24 -1.17
N ILE A 54 -7.19 -9.46 -0.40
CA ILE A 54 -7.29 -9.04 0.99
C ILE A 54 -6.60 -10.13 1.84
N VAL A 55 -5.62 -9.73 2.64
CA VAL A 55 -4.84 -10.62 3.52
C VAL A 55 -5.54 -10.74 4.86
N GLU A 56 -5.99 -9.61 5.42
CA GLU A 56 -6.75 -9.55 6.67
C GLU A 56 -7.87 -8.53 6.51
N LYS A 57 -9.08 -8.90 6.92
CA LYS A 57 -10.21 -7.98 7.01
C LYS A 57 -10.22 -7.28 8.36
N ALA A 58 -10.61 -6.01 8.36
CA ALA A 58 -10.88 -5.28 9.59
C ALA A 58 -12.05 -5.92 10.35
N VAL A 59 -11.98 -5.88 11.69
CA VAL A 59 -13.04 -6.29 12.63
C VAL A 59 -13.82 -5.06 13.08
#